data_AF-A0A1Q2TUA6-F1
#
_entry.id   AF-A0A1Q2TUA6-F1
#
_cell.length_a   1.000
_cell.length_b   1.000
_cell.length_c   1.000
_cell.angle_alpha   90.00
_cell.angle_beta   90.00
_cell.angle_gamma   90.00
#
_symmetry.space_group_name_H-M   'P 1'
#
loop_
_entity.id
_entity.type
_entity.pdbx_description
1 polymer ?
#
loop_
_entity_poly.entity_id
_entity_poly.type
_entity_poly.pdbx_seq_one_letter_code
_entity_poly.pdbx_strand_id
1 'polypeptide(L)'
;MKKFHLAIATNNLTATIQDYSQRLGADPCIVIENEYALWRTETLNISIRHDSNCPTGTVRHVGWEDPTASEFSQETDVNGLIWERFSAADQATEINNIWPGINYRPQDSKC
;
A
#
# COMPACT_ATOMS: atom_id res chain seq x y z
N MET A 1 11.41 11.72 -4.44
CA MET A 1 11.29 10.91 -5.67
C MET A 1 9.98 10.14 -5.63
N LYS A 2 9.40 9.76 -6.78
CA LYS A 2 8.21 8.90 -6.78
C LYS A 2 8.57 7.49 -6.31
N LYS A 3 7.66 6.83 -5.60
CA LYS A 3 7.77 5.41 -5.25
C LYS A 3 6.74 4.62 -6.03
N PHE A 4 7.13 3.50 -6.60
CA PHE A 4 6.19 2.63 -7.29
C PHE A 4 5.24 2.01 -6.27
N HIS A 5 3.95 2.22 -6.48
CA HIS A 5 2.90 1.67 -5.63
C HIS A 5 2.43 0.31 -6.16
N LEU A 6 2.31 -0.67 -5.29
CA LEU A 6 1.78 -2.00 -5.59
C LEU A 6 0.88 -2.49 -4.46
N ALA A 7 -0.38 -2.78 -4.76
CA ALA A 7 -1.30 -3.33 -3.78
C ALA A 7 -1.75 -4.74 -4.17
N ILE A 8 -1.62 -5.68 -3.23
CA ILE A 8 -1.88 -7.11 -3.47
C ILE A 8 -2.95 -7.61 -2.49
N ALA A 9 -3.87 -8.45 -2.97
CA ALA A 9 -4.80 -9.18 -2.12
C ALA A 9 -4.11 -10.41 -1.50
N THR A 10 -4.31 -10.65 -0.21
CA THR A 10 -3.86 -11.89 0.45
C THR A 10 -4.93 -12.41 1.39
N ASN A 11 -5.04 -13.74 1.49
CA ASN A 11 -5.86 -14.41 2.50
C ASN A 11 -5.05 -14.86 3.73
N ASN A 12 -3.74 -14.62 3.76
CA ASN A 12 -2.86 -15.02 4.86
C ASN A 12 -1.90 -13.88 5.21
N LEU A 13 -2.42 -12.87 5.91
CA LEU A 13 -1.67 -11.65 6.24
C LEU A 13 -0.37 -11.96 6.97
N THR A 14 -0.41 -12.78 8.02
CA THR A 14 0.77 -13.09 8.85
C THR A 14 1.90 -13.75 8.05
N ALA A 15 1.58 -14.75 7.22
CA ALA A 15 2.60 -15.40 6.39
C ALA A 15 3.12 -14.46 5.29
N THR A 16 2.25 -13.65 4.69
CA THR A 16 2.66 -12.66 3.68
C THR A 16 3.56 -11.59 4.30
N ILE A 17 3.27 -11.11 5.53
CA ILE A 17 4.13 -10.15 6.22
C ILE A 17 5.53 -10.73 6.41
N GLN A 18 5.65 -11.97 6.86
CA GLN A 18 6.96 -12.62 7.05
C GLN A 18 7.73 -12.75 5.73
N ASP A 19 7.08 -13.26 4.68
CA ASP A 19 7.72 -13.44 3.36
C ASP A 19 8.12 -12.10 2.72
N TYR A 20 7.22 -11.12 2.72
CA TYR A 20 7.47 -9.84 2.06
C TYR A 20 8.49 -9.01 2.83
N SER A 21 8.49 -9.03 4.16
CA SER A 21 9.52 -8.33 4.94
C SER A 21 10.91 -8.90 4.65
N GLN A 22 11.04 -10.22 4.47
CA GLN A 22 12.29 -10.85 4.05
C GLN A 22 12.70 -10.43 2.62
N ARG A 23 11.76 -10.42 1.66
CA ARG A 23 12.03 -10.03 0.27
C ARG A 23 12.40 -8.55 0.11
N LEU A 24 11.74 -7.69 0.88
CA LEU A 24 11.93 -6.24 0.84
C LEU A 24 13.08 -5.78 1.73
N GLY A 25 13.57 -6.65 2.63
CA GLY A 25 14.63 -6.31 3.58
C GLY A 25 14.21 -5.23 4.58
N ALA A 26 12.92 -5.13 4.87
CA ALA A 26 12.34 -4.10 5.74
C ALA A 26 11.06 -4.63 6.41
N ASP A 27 10.82 -4.20 7.65
CA ASP A 27 9.57 -4.43 8.35
C ASP A 27 8.45 -3.52 7.78
N PRO A 28 7.17 -3.88 7.97
CA PRO A 28 6.06 -3.01 7.56
C PRO A 28 6.09 -1.71 8.38
N CYS A 29 5.80 -0.59 7.72
CA CYS A 29 5.56 0.71 8.36
C CYS A 29 4.29 0.69 9.21
N ILE A 30 3.32 -0.15 8.83
CA ILE A 30 2.11 -0.38 9.60
C ILE A 30 1.58 -1.79 9.37
N VAL A 31 0.99 -2.35 10.43
CA VAL A 31 0.21 -3.58 10.38
C VAL A 31 -1.13 -3.30 11.06
N ILE A 32 -2.21 -3.58 10.35
CA ILE A 32 -3.55 -3.67 10.89
C ILE A 32 -3.90 -5.15 10.98
N GLU A 33 -4.14 -5.61 12.20
CA GLU A 33 -4.34 -7.03 12.48
C GLU A 33 -5.43 -7.62 11.58
N ASN A 34 -5.12 -8.75 10.92
CA ASN A 34 -5.97 -9.49 9.99
C ASN A 34 -6.45 -8.74 8.74
N GLU A 35 -6.09 -7.47 8.55
CA GLU A 35 -6.64 -6.65 7.46
C GLU A 35 -5.59 -6.10 6.50
N TYR A 36 -4.47 -5.55 6.96
CA TYR A 36 -3.61 -4.73 6.11
C TYR A 36 -2.16 -4.67 6.60
N ALA A 37 -1.22 -4.54 5.67
CA ALA A 37 0.13 -4.10 5.97
C ALA A 37 0.70 -3.23 4.83
N LEU A 38 1.55 -2.27 5.19
CA LEU A 38 2.22 -1.36 4.25
C LEU A 38 3.72 -1.37 4.50
N TRP A 39 4.50 -1.48 3.43
CA TRP A 39 5.93 -1.24 3.40
C TRP A 39 6.22 -0.01 2.55
N ARG A 40 7.17 0.80 3.00
CA ARG A 40 7.71 1.91 2.23
C ARG A 40 9.23 1.82 2.23
N THR A 41 9.82 1.77 1.05
CA THR A 41 11.27 1.87 0.84
C THR A 41 11.59 3.19 0.13
N GLU A 42 12.84 3.37 -0.31
CA GLU A 42 13.22 4.52 -1.12
C GLU A 42 12.45 4.59 -2.45
N THR A 43 12.18 3.44 -3.07
CA THR A 43 11.61 3.33 -4.42
C THR A 43 10.27 2.61 -4.49
N LEU A 44 9.82 1.98 -3.40
CA LEU A 44 8.61 1.16 -3.36
C LEU A 44 7.64 1.63 -2.27
N ASN A 45 6.34 1.56 -2.58
CA ASN A 45 5.22 1.60 -1.64
C ASN A 45 4.40 0.33 -1.89
N ILE A 46 4.52 -0.67 -1.03
CA ILE A 46 3.84 -1.96 -1.22
C ILE A 46 2.83 -2.15 -0.12
N SER A 47 1.60 -2.48 -0.48
CA SER A 47 0.59 -2.85 0.51
C SER A 47 -0.01 -4.21 0.20
N ILE A 48 -0.40 -4.89 1.27
CA ILE A 48 -1.22 -6.09 1.18
C ILE A 48 -2.51 -5.86 1.96
N ARG A 49 -3.61 -6.43 1.46
CA ARG A 49 -4.90 -6.35 2.14
C ARG A 49 -5.62 -7.69 2.10
N HIS A 50 -6.26 -8.04 3.21
CA HIS A 50 -7.29 -9.06 3.20
C HIS A 50 -8.56 -8.49 2.55
N ASP A 51 -8.86 -8.94 1.34
CA ASP A 51 -10.01 -8.47 0.55
C ASP A 51 -10.84 -9.68 0.14
N SER A 52 -12.03 -9.82 0.73
CA SER A 52 -12.94 -10.94 0.45
C SER A 52 -13.49 -10.93 -0.97
N ASN A 53 -13.37 -9.80 -1.68
CA ASN A 53 -13.85 -9.66 -3.05
C ASN A 53 -12.76 -9.93 -4.09
N CYS A 54 -11.50 -10.11 -3.66
CA CYS A 54 -10.36 -10.35 -4.55
C CYS A 54 -9.70 -11.71 -4.25
N PRO A 55 -9.41 -12.55 -5.27
CA PRO A 55 -8.62 -13.75 -5.05
C PRO A 55 -7.24 -13.43 -4.47
N THR A 56 -6.73 -14.30 -3.58
CA THR A 56 -5.38 -14.18 -3.03
C THR A 56 -4.32 -14.17 -4.13
N GLY A 57 -3.29 -13.33 -3.98
CA GLY A 57 -2.23 -13.12 -4.98
C GLY A 57 -2.59 -12.17 -6.12
N THR A 58 -3.80 -11.60 -6.13
CA THR A 58 -4.22 -10.64 -7.15
C THR A 58 -3.59 -9.27 -6.91
N VAL A 59 -3.02 -8.66 -7.95
CA VAL A 59 -2.69 -7.23 -7.94
C VAL A 59 -3.98 -6.44 -8.06
N ARG A 60 -4.35 -5.69 -7.01
CA ARG A 60 -5.60 -4.91 -6.95
C ARG A 60 -5.49 -3.59 -7.70
N HIS A 61 -4.37 -2.91 -7.52
CA HIS A 61 -3.97 -1.70 -8.24
C HIS A 61 -2.46 -1.50 -8.13
N VAL A 62 -1.92 -0.70 -9.05
CA VAL A 62 -0.55 -0.19 -9.01
C VAL A 62 -0.57 1.32 -9.07
N GLY A 63 0.57 1.99 -9.01
CA GLY A 63 0.58 3.43 -9.11
C GLY A 63 1.87 4.11 -8.74
N TRP A 64 1.73 5.37 -8.33
CA TRP A 64 2.83 6.18 -7.83
C TRP A 64 2.43 6.89 -6.53
N GLU A 65 3.18 6.61 -5.47
CA GLU A 65 3.30 7.60 -4.40
C GLU A 65 4.19 8.73 -4.91
N ASP A 66 3.58 9.87 -5.22
CA ASP A 66 4.22 11.02 -5.83
C ASP A 66 4.16 12.22 -4.86
N PRO A 67 5.30 12.70 -4.33
CA PRO A 67 5.31 13.84 -3.42
C PRO A 67 4.84 15.16 -4.08
N THR A 68 4.70 15.18 -5.41
CA THR A 68 4.16 16.32 -6.17
C THR A 68 2.68 16.16 -6.54
N ALA A 69 2.02 15.08 -6.10
CA ALA A 69 0.58 14.95 -6.26
C ALA A 69 -0.14 15.96 -5.36
N SER A 70 -1.01 16.78 -5.96
CA SER A 70 -1.88 17.71 -5.24
C SER A 70 -3.16 17.08 -4.74
N GLU A 71 -3.55 15.94 -5.33
CA GLU A 71 -4.74 15.17 -5.01
C GLU A 71 -4.55 13.71 -5.43
N PHE A 72 -5.38 12.83 -4.86
CA PHE A 72 -5.53 11.46 -5.33
C PHE A 72 -6.19 11.43 -6.71
N SER A 73 -5.63 10.64 -7.62
CA SER A 73 -6.22 10.36 -8.94
C SER A 73 -6.12 8.89 -9.26
N GLN A 74 -7.09 8.38 -10.03
CA GLN A 74 -7.13 7.00 -10.48
C GLN A 74 -7.50 6.93 -11.97
N GLU A 75 -6.85 6.04 -12.70
CA GLU A 75 -7.15 5.72 -14.09
C GLU A 75 -7.00 4.22 -14.36
N THR A 76 -7.58 3.73 -15.45
CA THR A 76 -7.40 2.34 -15.89
C THR A 76 -6.53 2.32 -17.13
N ASP A 77 -5.46 1.52 -17.12
CA ASP A 77 -4.58 1.37 -18.27
C ASP A 77 -5.19 0.50 -19.38
N VAL A 78 -4.48 0.38 -20.50
CA VAL A 78 -4.91 -0.42 -21.65
C VAL A 78 -5.02 -1.92 -21.38
N ASN A 79 -4.48 -2.41 -20.26
CA ASN A 79 -4.58 -3.81 -19.82
C ASN A 79 -5.71 -4.03 -18.82
N GLY A 80 -6.44 -2.97 -18.45
CA GLY A 80 -7.48 -3.02 -17.43
C GLY A 80 -6.96 -2.90 -15.99
N LEU A 81 -5.68 -2.59 -15.79
CA LEU A 81 -5.11 -2.41 -14.46
C LEU A 81 -5.42 -1.01 -13.95
N ILE A 82 -5.85 -0.92 -12.70
CA ILE A 82 -6.08 0.34 -12.02
C ILE A 82 -4.72 0.95 -11.62
N TRP A 83 -4.50 2.19 -12.03
CA TRP A 83 -3.36 3.03 -11.67
C TRP A 83 -3.80 4.15 -10.75
N GLU A 84 -3.12 4.31 -9.62
CA GLU A 84 -3.36 5.38 -8.67
C GLU A 84 -2.15 6.32 -8.60
N ARG A 85 -2.40 7.61 -8.39
CA ARG A 85 -1.36 8.60 -8.10
C ARG A 85 -1.81 9.42 -6.90
N PHE A 86 -0.97 9.45 -5.88
CA PHE A 86 -1.29 10.05 -4.59
C PHE A 86 -0.05 10.49 -3.84
N SER A 87 -0.21 11.36 -2.85
CA SER A 87 0.84 11.69 -1.88
C SER A 87 0.83 10.71 -0.70
N ALA A 88 1.93 10.64 0.07
CA ALA A 88 1.95 9.84 1.29
C ALA A 88 0.87 10.28 2.32
N ALA A 89 0.49 11.56 2.31
CA ALA A 89 -0.57 12.10 3.15
C ALA A 89 -1.97 11.61 2.73
N ASP A 90 -2.21 11.45 1.42
CA ASP A 90 -3.48 10.91 0.91
C ASP A 90 -3.67 9.46 1.36
N GLN A 91 -2.65 8.61 1.18
CA GLN A 91 -2.71 7.21 1.63
C GLN A 91 -2.88 7.11 3.16
N ALA A 92 -2.21 7.99 3.92
CA ALA A 92 -2.39 8.01 5.37
C ALA A 92 -3.81 8.45 5.78
N THR A 93 -4.39 9.41 5.07
CA THR A 93 -5.79 9.81 5.25
C THR A 93 -6.73 8.64 4.97
N GLU A 94 -6.51 7.90 3.89
CA GLU A 94 -7.29 6.70 3.56
C GLU A 94 -7.18 5.63 4.66
N ILE A 95 -5.97 5.29 5.09
CA ILE A 95 -5.73 4.31 6.17
C ILE A 95 -6.49 4.72 7.44
N ASN A 96 -6.41 5.99 7.84
CA ASN A 96 -7.09 6.49 9.04
C ASN A 96 -8.61 6.54 8.89
N ASN A 97 -9.13 6.68 7.66
CA ASN A 97 -10.56 6.62 7.39
C ASN A 97 -11.10 5.18 7.41
N ILE A 98 -10.34 4.22 6.87
CA ILE A 98 -10.72 2.80 6.85
C ILE A 98 -10.60 2.19 8.26
N TRP A 99 -9.53 2.51 8.98
CA TRP A 99 -9.27 2.03 10.34
C TRP A 99 -9.15 3.19 11.34
N PRO A 100 -10.29 3.75 11.81
CA PRO A 100 -10.29 4.82 12.78
C PRO A 100 -9.51 4.44 14.06
N GLY A 101 -8.69 5.37 14.56
CA GLY A 101 -7.92 5.19 15.80
C GLY A 101 -6.49 4.71 15.62
N ILE A 102 -6.11 4.27 14.42
CA ILE A 102 -4.73 3.89 14.10
C ILE A 102 -3.78 5.10 14.08
N ASN A 103 -4.28 6.29 13.72
CA ASN A 103 -3.52 7.55 13.70
C ASN A 103 -2.20 7.46 12.92
N TYR A 104 -2.22 6.73 11.80
CA TYR A 104 -1.07 6.55 10.95
C TYR A 104 -0.58 7.89 10.39
N ARG A 105 0.74 8.10 10.42
CA ARG A 105 1.42 9.25 9.83
C ARG A 105 2.63 8.74 9.05
N PRO A 106 2.83 9.17 7.80
CA PRO A 106 4.03 8.83 7.07
C PRO A 106 5.21 9.63 7.65
N GLN A 107 6.31 8.98 7.99
CA GLN A 107 7.60 9.63 8.27
C GLN A 107 8.47 9.57 7.01
N ASP A 108 9.42 10.50 6.92
CA ASP A 108 10.26 10.60 5.75
C ASP A 108 11.13 9.35 5.55
N SER A 109 10.97 8.75 4.37
CA SER A 109 11.83 7.74 3.73
C SER A 109 11.91 6.32 4.28
N LYS A 110 11.41 6.00 5.49
CA LYS A 110 11.40 4.60 5.98
C LYS A 110 10.16 4.15 6.75
N CYS A 111 9.37 5.05 7.33
CA CYS A 111 8.09 4.72 7.99
C CYS A 111 7.13 5.90 7.98
#